data_AF-A0A949XBT7-F1
#
_entry.id   AF-A0A949XBT7-F1
#
_cell.length_a   1.000
_cell.length_b   1.000
_cell.length_c   1.000
_cell.angle_alpha   90.00
_cell.angle_beta   90.00
_cell.angle_gamma   90.00
#
_symmetry.space_group_name_H-M   'P 1'
#
loop_
_entity.id
_entity.type
_entity.pdbx_description
1 polymer ?
#
loop_
_entity_poly.entity_id
_entity_poly.type
_entity_poly.pdbx_seq_one_letter_code
_entity_poly.pdbx_strand_id
1 'polypeptide(L)'
;MNSQRIPTAQVTVFTDPVVGTRELITATTNAGLPNGTQNSLLAKLQTAQKSFRKGNNTAGQKQLIAYGDEVMALRGKKIPNATADGLTSLLSQVQQCIAS
;
A
#
# COMPACT_ATOMS: atom_id res chain seq x y z
N MET A 1 6.78 5.37 -41.62
CA MET A 1 6.56 5.95 -40.28
C MET A 1 5.66 5.00 -39.49
N ASN A 2 6.24 4.00 -38.83
CA ASN A 2 5.50 3.09 -37.96
C ASN A 2 5.91 3.38 -36.53
N SER A 3 5.22 4.32 -35.89
CA SER A 3 5.38 4.61 -34.47
C SER A 3 4.98 3.35 -33.70
N GLN A 4 5.99 2.66 -33.18
CA GLN A 4 5.80 1.52 -32.31
C GLN A 4 5.01 1.98 -31.08
N ARG A 5 3.94 1.24 -30.79
CA ARG A 5 3.14 1.39 -29.58
C ARG A 5 4.09 1.23 -28.39
N ILE A 6 4.22 2.27 -27.57
CA ILE A 6 4.82 2.15 -26.24
C ILE A 6 3.98 1.10 -25.50
N PRO A 7 4.54 -0.01 -24.99
CA PRO A 7 3.81 -0.87 -24.09
C PRO A 7 3.61 -0.08 -22.80
N THR A 8 2.45 0.59 -22.69
CA THR A 8 2.02 1.22 -21.44
C THR A 8 1.98 0.11 -20.41
N ALA A 9 2.93 0.11 -19.47
CA ALA A 9 2.89 -0.75 -18.31
C ALA A 9 1.49 -0.62 -17.70
N GLN A 10 0.75 -1.72 -17.60
CA GLN A 10 -0.58 -1.70 -17.02
C GLN A 10 -0.44 -1.26 -15.57
N VAL A 11 -0.75 0.00 -15.30
CA VAL A 11 -0.89 0.50 -13.94
C VAL A 11 -2.14 -0.17 -13.40
N THR A 12 -1.96 -1.15 -12.52
CA THR A 12 -3.08 -1.78 -11.81
C THR A 12 -3.68 -0.72 -10.90
N VAL A 13 -4.69 0.00 -11.39
CA VAL A 13 -5.46 0.94 -10.58
C VAL A 13 -6.49 0.12 -9.81
N PHE A 14 -6.42 0.18 -8.48
CA PHE A 14 -7.48 -0.40 -7.65
C PHE A 14 -8.75 0.44 -7.81
N THR A 15 -9.90 -0.21 -7.88
CA THR A 15 -11.22 0.45 -7.87
C THR A 15 -11.98 0.21 -6.57
N ASP A 16 -11.44 -0.64 -5.69
CA ASP A 16 -11.99 -0.95 -4.38
C ASP A 16 -10.86 -0.86 -3.32
N PRO A 17 -11.00 0.03 -2.31
CA PRO A 17 -9.98 0.17 -1.26
C PRO A 17 -9.81 -1.08 -0.41
N VAL A 18 -10.82 -1.95 -0.31
CA VAL A 18 -10.72 -3.25 0.39
C VAL A 18 -9.78 -4.20 -0.36
N VAL A 19 -9.90 -4.25 -1.68
CA VAL A 19 -9.04 -5.05 -2.56
C VAL A 19 -7.62 -4.49 -2.57
N GLY A 20 -7.47 -3.18 -2.78
CA GLY A 20 -6.16 -2.52 -2.75
C GLY A 20 -5.43 -2.73 -1.43
N THR A 21 -6.13 -2.59 -0.29
CA THR A 21 -5.54 -2.86 1.03
C THR A 21 -5.16 -4.33 1.21
N ARG A 22 -5.90 -5.27 0.60
CA ARG A 22 -5.53 -6.70 0.64
C ARG A 22 -4.23 -6.96 -0.12
N GLU A 23 -4.05 -6.37 -1.29
CA GLU A 23 -2.80 -6.51 -2.05
C GLU A 23 -1.63 -5.89 -1.28
N LEU A 24 -1.85 -4.76 -0.61
CA LEU A 24 -0.85 -4.14 0.26
C LEU A 24 -0.48 -5.06 1.44
N ILE A 25 -1.44 -5.74 2.07
CA ILE A 25 -1.19 -6.77 3.11
C ILE A 25 -0.30 -7.89 2.57
N THR A 26 -0.62 -8.43 1.38
CA THR A 26 0.18 -9.47 0.72
C THR A 26 1.60 -8.99 0.45
N ALA A 27 1.75 -7.78 -0.10
CA ALA A 27 3.06 -7.18 -0.37
C ALA A 27 3.87 -6.98 0.92
N THR A 28 3.28 -6.45 1.99
CA THR A 28 3.94 -6.28 3.29
C THR A 28 4.34 -7.62 3.92
N THR A 29 3.51 -8.66 3.78
CA THR A 29 3.80 -10.01 4.30
C THR A 29 4.99 -10.65 3.58
N ASN A 30 5.09 -10.45 2.27
CA ASN A 30 6.13 -11.03 1.42
C ASN A 30 7.41 -10.18 1.36
N ALA A 31 7.43 -9.00 1.99
CA ALA A 31 8.55 -8.07 1.95
C ALA A 31 9.78 -8.51 2.78
N GLY A 32 9.68 -9.61 3.53
CA GLY A 32 10.79 -10.16 4.31
C GLY A 32 11.26 -9.22 5.43
N LEU A 33 10.33 -8.47 6.03
CA LEU A 33 10.65 -7.47 7.04
C LEU A 33 10.91 -8.13 8.41
N PRO A 34 11.66 -7.49 9.32
CA PRO A 34 11.77 -7.96 10.69
C PRO A 34 10.39 -8.13 11.33
N ASN A 35 10.16 -9.25 12.04
CA ASN A 35 8.83 -9.64 12.56
C ASN A 35 8.09 -8.50 13.28
N GLY A 36 8.77 -7.73 14.14
CA GLY A 36 8.15 -6.60 14.85
C GLY A 36 7.69 -5.48 13.91
N THR A 37 8.51 -5.14 12.91
CA THR A 37 8.15 -4.15 11.88
C THR A 37 6.98 -4.66 11.04
N GLN A 38 7.04 -5.91 10.58
CA GLN A 38 5.98 -6.51 9.78
C GLN A 38 4.65 -6.50 10.53
N ASN A 39 4.64 -6.93 11.80
CA ASN A 39 3.42 -6.98 12.61
C ASN A 39 2.81 -5.59 12.82
N SER A 40 3.64 -4.57 13.10
CA SER A 40 3.18 -3.19 13.28
C SER A 40 2.50 -2.64 12.01
N LEU A 41 3.10 -2.90 10.85
CA LEU A 41 2.56 -2.50 9.55
C LEU A 41 1.27 -3.25 9.21
N LEU A 42 1.26 -4.58 9.38
CA LEU A 42 0.09 -5.43 9.11
C LEU A 42 -1.10 -5.05 9.99
N ALA A 43 -0.88 -4.72 11.26
CA ALA A 43 -1.96 -4.29 12.16
C ALA A 43 -2.69 -3.02 11.64
N LYS A 44 -1.94 -2.06 11.08
CA LYS A 44 -2.51 -0.86 10.46
C LYS A 44 -3.33 -1.19 9.23
N LEU A 45 -2.78 -2.03 8.34
CA LEU A 45 -3.47 -2.45 7.11
C LEU A 45 -4.74 -3.27 7.40
N GLN A 46 -4.70 -4.18 8.37
CA GLN A 46 -5.89 -4.93 8.80
C GLN A 46 -6.96 -4.01 9.38
N THR A 47 -6.56 -2.98 10.13
CA THR A 47 -7.49 -1.97 10.67
C THR A 47 -8.07 -1.10 9.55
N ALA A 48 -7.25 -0.71 8.57
CA ALA A 48 -7.69 0.00 7.38
C ALA A 48 -8.75 -0.82 6.62
N GLN A 49 -8.45 -2.09 6.31
CA GLN A 49 -9.34 -2.99 5.60
C GLN A 49 -10.67 -3.19 6.33
N LYS A 50 -10.64 -3.38 7.66
CA LYS A 50 -11.85 -3.47 8.50
C LYS A 50 -12.68 -2.19 8.44
N SER A 51 -12.04 -1.03 8.37
CA SER A 51 -12.73 0.28 8.29
C SER A 51 -13.41 0.47 6.94
N PHE A 52 -12.72 0.15 5.83
CA PHE A 52 -13.32 0.19 4.49
C PHE A 52 -14.49 -0.77 4.34
N ARG A 53 -14.39 -2.00 4.88
CA ARG A 53 -15.52 -2.97 4.90
C ARG A 53 -16.75 -2.46 5.66
N LYS A 54 -16.57 -1.51 6.59
CA LYS A 54 -17.65 -0.84 7.33
C LYS A 54 -18.13 0.47 6.65
N GLY A 55 -17.62 0.80 5.47
CA GLY A 55 -17.88 2.07 4.79
C GLY A 55 -17.22 3.29 5.44
N ASN A 56 -16.33 3.10 6.42
CA ASN A 56 -15.63 4.20 7.09
C ASN A 56 -14.33 4.54 6.35
N ASN A 57 -14.49 5.22 5.21
CA ASN A 57 -13.37 5.60 4.34
C ASN A 57 -12.38 6.53 5.06
N THR A 58 -12.86 7.47 5.88
CA THR A 58 -12.00 8.39 6.63
C THR A 58 -11.10 7.64 7.63
N ALA A 59 -11.66 6.70 8.41
CA ALA A 59 -10.85 5.92 9.34
C ALA A 59 -9.88 4.98 8.60
N GLY A 60 -10.32 4.37 7.50
CA GLY A 60 -9.47 3.54 6.65
C GLY A 60 -8.27 4.32 6.09
N GLN A 61 -8.52 5.51 5.55
CA GLN A 61 -7.48 6.40 5.03
C GLN A 61 -6.48 6.83 6.11
N LYS A 62 -6.94 7.16 7.32
CA LYS A 62 -6.04 7.49 8.44
C LYS A 62 -5.07 6.35 8.77
N GLN A 63 -5.53 5.10 8.71
CA GLN A 63 -4.67 3.94 8.93
C GLN A 63 -3.65 3.73 7.79
N LEU A 64 -4.05 3.99 6.54
CA LEU A 64 -3.14 3.95 5.40
C LEU A 64 -2.06 5.05 5.47
N ILE A 65 -2.40 6.25 5.94
CA ILE A 65 -1.43 7.31 6.21
C ILE A 65 -0.42 6.87 7.27
N ALA A 66 -0.90 6.36 8.41
CA ALA A 66 -0.03 5.87 9.48
C ALA A 66 0.89 4.72 9.04
N TYR A 67 0.41 3.85 8.14
CA TYR A 67 1.24 2.82 7.50
C TYR A 67 2.35 3.46 6.65
N GLY A 68 2.02 4.42 5.80
CA GLY A 68 2.99 5.15 4.97
C GLY A 68 4.05 5.88 5.80
N ASP A 69 3.65 6.57 6.86
CA ASP A 69 4.55 7.28 7.76
C ASP A 69 5.58 6.34 8.41
N GLU A 70 5.13 5.16 8.87
CA GLU A 70 6.03 4.16 9.44
C GLU A 70 6.98 3.56 8.40
N VAL A 71 6.49 3.25 7.20
CA VAL A 71 7.35 2.77 6.09
C VAL A 71 8.45 3.78 5.80
N MET A 72 8.10 5.06 5.69
CA MET A 72 9.07 6.13 5.43
C MET A 72 10.03 6.36 6.60
N ALA A 73 9.57 6.27 7.85
CA ALA A 73 10.44 6.40 9.02
C ALA A 73 11.49 5.29 9.14
N LEU A 74 11.14 4.09 8.66
CA LEU A 74 11.98 2.89 8.71
C LEU A 74 12.77 2.62 7.42
N ARG A 75 12.50 3.38 6.35
CA ARG A 75 13.20 3.33 5.07
C ARG A 75 14.70 3.54 5.26
N GLY A 76 15.51 2.70 4.62
CA GLY A 76 16.97 2.70 4.71
C GLY A 76 17.52 2.22 6.06
N LYS A 77 16.63 1.85 7.00
CA LYS A 77 16.99 1.32 8.32
C LYS A 77 16.53 -0.14 8.42
N LYS A 78 15.28 -0.34 8.82
CA LYS A 78 14.66 -1.67 8.97
C LYS A 78 13.97 -2.15 7.70
N ILE A 79 13.73 -1.25 6.76
CA ILE A 79 13.13 -1.54 5.46
C ILE A 79 14.13 -1.09 4.38
N PRO A 80 14.60 -1.98 3.49
CA PRO A 80 15.44 -1.58 2.38
C PRO A 80 14.77 -0.51 1.51
N ASN A 81 15.55 0.42 0.95
CA ASN A 81 15.01 1.53 0.16
C ASN A 81 14.09 1.05 -0.97
N ALA A 82 14.52 0.06 -1.76
CA ALA A 82 13.73 -0.50 -2.85
C ALA A 82 12.40 -1.10 -2.36
N THR A 83 12.41 -1.78 -1.20
CA THR A 83 11.20 -2.34 -0.59
C THR A 83 10.26 -1.23 -0.14
N ALA A 84 10.77 -0.19 0.54
CA ALA A 84 9.97 0.95 0.96
C ALA A 84 9.35 1.66 -0.24
N ASP A 85 10.11 1.88 -1.30
CA ASP A 85 9.66 2.54 -2.54
C ASP A 85 8.57 1.72 -3.24
N GLY A 86 8.68 0.38 -3.25
CA GLY A 86 7.64 -0.50 -3.76
C GLY A 86 6.35 -0.45 -2.92
N LEU A 87 6.47 -0.47 -1.59
CA LEU A 87 5.32 -0.40 -0.68
C LEU A 87 4.62 0.96 -0.73
N THR A 88 5.36 2.07 -0.88
CA THR A 88 4.77 3.42 -1.00
C THR A 88 4.14 3.67 -2.37
N SER A 89 4.70 3.08 -3.43
CA SER A 89 4.08 3.08 -4.76
C SER A 89 2.73 2.35 -4.74
N LEU A 90 2.67 1.17 -4.12
CA LEU A 90 1.43 0.42 -3.98
C LEU A 90 0.42 1.15 -3.09
N LEU A 91 0.86 1.71 -1.96
CA LEU A 91 0.03 2.55 -1.08
C LEU A 91 -0.63 3.72 -1.85
N SER A 92 0.13 4.39 -2.71
CA SER A 92 -0.38 5.50 -3.53
C SER A 92 -1.50 5.07 -4.46
N GLN A 93 -1.39 3.88 -5.07
CA GLN A 93 -2.45 3.32 -5.93
C GLN A 93 -3.72 3.02 -5.13
N VAL A 94 -3.60 2.52 -3.90
CA VAL A 94 -4.76 2.30 -3.01
C VAL A 94 -5.38 3.62 -2.57
N GLN A 95 -4.58 4.65 -2.31
CA GLN A 95 -5.11 5.96 -1.90
C GLN A 95 -5.89 6.65 -3.03
N GLN A 96 -5.50 6.47 -4.29
CA GLN A 96 -6.19 7.03 -5.44
C GLN A 96 -7.63 6.51 -5.59
N CYS A 97 -7.89 5.26 -5.20
CA CYS A 97 -9.23 4.66 -5.29
C CYS A 97 -10.20 5.09 -4.17
N ILE A 98 -9.71 5.83 -3.17
CA ILE A 98 -10.54 6.37 -2.08
C ILE A 98 -11.07 7.77 -2.44
N ALA A 99 -10.34 8.50 -3.28
CA ALA A 99 -10.66 9.86 -3.70
C ALA A 99 -11.56 9.93 -4.96
N SER A 100 -11.88 8.78 -5.54
CA SER A 100 -12.77 8.62 -6.71
C SER A 100 -14.17 8.21 -6.27
#